data_AF-A0AAU6MMJ2-F1
#
_entry.id   AF-A0AAU6MMJ2-F1
#
_cell.length_a   1.000
_cell.length_b   1.000
_cell.length_c   1.000
_cell.angle_alpha   90.00
_cell.angle_beta   90.00
_cell.angle_gamma   90.00
#
_symmetry.space_group_name_H-M   'P 1'
#
loop_
_entity.id
_entity.type
_entity.pdbx_description
1 polymer ?
#
loop_
_entity_poly.entity_id
_entity_poly.type
_entity_poly.pdbx_seq_one_letter_code
_entity_poly.pdbx_strand_id
1 'polypeptide(L)'
;MAGSSHGHTPAAWTGVIISFIGFCVAGVFMVAANPVGFWAGIAVVLLGGVIGLAMKAAGLGMPKESAEMAQARARAGQAQLS
;
A
#
# COMPACT_ATOMS: atom_id res chain seq x y z
N MET A 1 5.83 18.18 -13.51
CA MET A 1 5.14 18.10 -12.20
C MET A 1 4.84 16.64 -11.83
N ALA A 2 5.85 15.86 -11.46
CA ALA A 2 5.68 14.51 -10.90
C ALA A 2 6.80 14.23 -9.89
N GLY A 3 6.91 15.10 -8.89
CA GLY A 3 7.87 14.99 -7.79
C GLY A 3 7.31 14.28 -6.56
N SER A 4 6.37 13.35 -6.74
CA SER A 4 5.73 12.65 -5.63
C SER A 4 6.25 11.22 -5.61
N SER A 5 6.98 10.85 -4.55
CA SER A 5 7.26 9.47 -4.18
C SER A 5 5.95 8.70 -4.06
N HIS A 6 5.50 8.08 -5.15
CA HIS A 6 4.44 7.09 -5.12
C HIS A 6 5.03 5.81 -4.52
N GLY A 7 4.21 4.98 -3.86
CA GLY A 7 4.65 3.79 -3.14
C GLY A 7 5.34 2.73 -4.01
N HIS A 8 6.57 2.98 -4.45
CA HIS A 8 7.44 2.08 -5.22
C HIS A 8 8.13 1.03 -4.35
N THR A 9 7.77 0.96 -3.06
CA THR A 9 8.34 -0.03 -2.16
C THR A 9 7.80 -1.42 -2.51
N PRO A 10 8.63 -2.48 -2.43
CA PRO A 10 8.17 -3.85 -2.62
C PRO A 10 6.97 -4.20 -1.75
N ALA A 11 6.95 -3.77 -0.48
CA ALA A 11 5.82 -4.04 0.43
C ALA A 11 4.48 -3.50 -0.07
N ALA A 12 4.48 -2.30 -0.67
CA ALA A 12 3.26 -1.68 -1.20
C ALA A 12 2.76 -2.44 -2.44
N TRP A 13 3.65 -2.71 -3.40
CA TRP A 13 3.26 -3.40 -4.64
C TRP A 13 2.83 -4.84 -4.41
N THR A 14 3.50 -5.58 -3.52
CA THR A 14 3.09 -6.95 -3.17
C THR A 14 1.70 -6.97 -2.55
N GLY A 15 1.44 -6.13 -1.56
CA GLY A 15 0.12 -6.07 -0.91
C GLY A 15 -0.99 -5.69 -1.91
N VAL A 16 -0.72 -4.75 -2.81
CA VAL A 16 -1.67 -4.32 -3.85
C VAL A 16 -1.95 -5.44 -4.86
N ILE A 17 -0.93 -6.12 -5.38
CA ILE A 17 -1.11 -7.22 -6.35
C ILE A 17 -1.98 -8.34 -5.75
N ILE A 18 -1.67 -8.76 -4.53
CA ILE A 18 -2.42 -9.84 -3.87
C ILE A 18 -3.87 -9.41 -3.62
N SER A 19 -4.07 -8.19 -3.14
CA SER A 19 -5.41 -7.64 -2.90
C SER A 19 -6.20 -7.50 -4.20
N PHE A 20 -5.55 -7.10 -5.29
CA PHE A 20 -6.17 -6.96 -6.60
C PHE A 20 -6.62 -8.32 -7.15
N ILE A 21 -5.80 -9.36 -7.01
CA ILE A 21 -6.17 -10.73 -7.39
C ILE A 21 -7.38 -11.20 -6.57
N GLY A 22 -7.35 -11.02 -5.25
CA GLY A 22 -8.48 -11.38 -4.37
C GLY A 22 -9.77 -10.65 -4.74
N PHE A 23 -9.69 -9.36 -5.08
CA PHE A 23 -10.82 -8.56 -5.55
C PHE A 23 -11.40 -9.10 -6.87
N CYS A 24 -10.55 -9.41 -7.85
CA CYS A 24 -10.99 -10.02 -9.12
C CYS A 24 -11.68 -11.36 -8.90
N VAL A 25 -11.13 -12.23 -8.03
CA VAL A 25 -11.72 -13.52 -7.67
C VAL A 25 -13.09 -13.32 -6.99
N ALA A 26 -13.19 -12.40 -6.03
CA ALA A 26 -14.45 -12.08 -5.37
C ALA A 26 -15.50 -11.56 -6.38
N GLY A 27 -15.10 -10.72 -7.34
CA GLY A 27 -15.97 -10.22 -8.40
C GLY A 27 -16.52 -11.33 -9.29
N VAL A 28 -15.69 -12.28 -9.71
CA VAL A 28 -16.12 -13.44 -10.51
C VAL A 28 -17.16 -14.27 -9.75
N PHE A 29 -16.91 -14.57 -8.48
CA PHE A 29 -17.83 -15.39 -7.69
C PHE A 29 -19.10 -14.66 -7.24
N MET A 30 -19.04 -13.33 -7.11
CA MET A 30 -20.24 -12.50 -6.92
C MET A 30 -21.19 -12.65 -8.11
N VAL A 31 -20.68 -12.53 -9.34
CA VAL A 31 -21.48 -12.69 -10.56
C VAL A 31 -22.01 -14.12 -10.70
N ALA A 32 -21.22 -15.11 -10.29
CA ALA A 32 -21.61 -16.52 -10.30
C ALA A 32 -22.60 -16.91 -9.17
N ALA A 33 -23.06 -15.95 -8.33
CA ALA A 33 -23.90 -16.20 -7.17
C ALA A 33 -23.36 -17.30 -6.24
N ASN A 34 -22.04 -17.37 -6.07
CA ASN A 34 -21.35 -18.37 -5.24
C ASN A 34 -20.75 -17.69 -3.99
N PRO A 35 -21.43 -17.79 -2.83
CA PRO A 35 -20.99 -17.12 -1.61
C PRO A 35 -19.65 -17.65 -1.09
N VAL A 36 -19.39 -18.96 -1.24
CA VAL A 36 -18.15 -19.59 -0.74
C VAL A 36 -16.94 -19.05 -1.51
N GLY A 37 -17.05 -18.99 -2.84
CA GLY A 37 -15.99 -18.43 -3.68
C GLY A 37 -15.78 -16.93 -3.45
N PHE A 38 -16.85 -16.18 -3.19
CA PHE A 38 -16.76 -14.77 -2.83
C PHE A 38 -15.93 -14.57 -1.55
N TRP A 39 -16.27 -15.30 -0.48
CA TRP A 39 -15.54 -15.21 0.79
C TRP A 39 -14.08 -15.69 0.68
N ALA A 40 -13.81 -16.68 -0.18
CA ALA A 40 -12.44 -17.06 -0.50
C ALA A 40 -11.65 -15.89 -1.14
N GLY A 41 -12.26 -15.16 -2.08
CA GLY A 41 -11.67 -13.94 -2.65
C GLY A 41 -11.41 -12.86 -1.59
N ILE A 42 -12.36 -12.62 -0.68
CA ILE A 42 -12.19 -11.69 0.45
C ILE A 42 -11.03 -12.12 1.35
N ALA A 43 -10.89 -13.42 1.66
CA ALA A 43 -9.78 -13.93 2.46
C ALA A 43 -8.42 -13.63 1.80
N VAL A 44 -8.31 -13.72 0.48
CA VAL A 44 -7.10 -13.35 -0.28
C VAL A 44 -6.81 -11.85 -0.17
N VAL A 45 -7.84 -10.99 -0.22
CA VAL A 45 -7.66 -9.55 -0.02
C VAL A 45 -7.06 -9.24 1.35
N LEU A 46 -7.61 -9.85 2.40
CA LEU A 46 -7.10 -9.68 3.76
C LEU A 46 -5.67 -10.19 3.89
N LEU A 47 -5.35 -11.31 3.25
CA LEU A 47 -3.98 -11.84 3.19
C LEU A 47 -3.00 -10.85 2.53
N GLY A 48 -3.42 -10.16 1.48
CA GLY A 48 -2.63 -9.08 0.86
C GLY A 48 -2.28 -7.96 1.84
N GLY A 49 -3.25 -7.54 2.66
CA GLY A 49 -3.02 -6.58 3.74
C GLY A 49 -2.03 -7.10 4.79
N VAL A 50 -2.22 -8.34 5.27
CA VAL A 50 -1.34 -8.97 6.26
C VAL A 50 0.10 -9.09 5.75
N ILE A 51 0.29 -9.55 4.51
CA ILE A 51 1.62 -9.67 3.89
C ILE A 51 2.27 -8.30 3.71
N GLY A 52 1.52 -7.29 3.23
CA GLY A 52 2.03 -5.93 3.10
C GLY A 52 2.51 -5.35 4.44
N LEU A 53 1.77 -5.59 5.52
CA LEU A 53 2.16 -5.19 6.87
C LEU A 53 3.40 -5.94 7.36
N ALA A 54 3.49 -7.26 7.12
CA ALA A 54 4.65 -8.06 7.48
C ALA A 54 5.91 -7.58 6.73
N MET A 55 5.80 -7.29 5.44
CA MET A 55 6.92 -6.75 4.64
C MET A 55 7.33 -5.36 5.08
N LYS A 56 6.37 -4.50 5.44
CA LYS A 56 6.66 -3.19 6.03
C LYS A 56 7.43 -3.35 7.36
N ALA A 57 7.04 -4.29 8.21
CA ALA A 57 7.73 -4.59 9.46
C ALA A 57 9.15 -5.15 9.21
N ALA A 58 9.34 -5.89 8.12
CA ALA A 58 10.65 -6.37 7.67
C ALA A 58 11.54 -5.29 6.99
N GLY A 59 11.12 -4.03 6.96
CA GLY A 59 11.90 -2.93 6.40
C GLY A 59 11.80 -2.76 4.87
N LEU A 60 10.94 -3.54 4.20
CA LEU A 60 10.69 -3.44 2.75
C LEU A 60 9.64 -2.37 2.39
N GLY A 61 9.15 -1.64 3.39
CA GLY A 61 8.21 -0.52 3.24
C GLY A 61 8.91 0.82 3.08
N MET A 62 8.12 1.89 3.03
CA MET A 62 8.67 3.23 2.81
C MET A 62 9.51 3.69 4.02
N PRO A 63 10.74 4.18 3.82
CA PRO A 63 11.54 4.75 4.90
C PRO A 63 10.79 5.90 5.59
N LYS A 64 10.90 5.99 6.93
CA LYS A 64 10.38 7.15 7.65
C LYS A 64 11.26 8.37 7.33
N GLU A 65 10.63 9.51 7.09
CA GLU A 65 11.32 10.79 6.99
C GLU A 65 12.09 11.06 8.29
N SER A 66 13.37 11.42 8.19
CA SER A 66 14.18 11.74 9.37
C SER A 66 13.78 13.12 9.93
N ALA A 67 13.97 13.31 11.23
CA ALA A 67 13.68 14.59 11.89
C ALA A 67 14.48 15.75 11.26
N GLU A 68 15.69 15.47 10.78
CA GLU A 68 16.54 16.43 10.07
C GLU A 68 15.95 16.84 8.72
N MET A 69 15.46 15.89 7.92
CA MET A 69 14.78 16.17 6.66
C MET A 69 13.51 17.00 6.87
N ALA A 70 12.73 16.67 7.91
CA ALA A 70 11.54 17.43 8.27
C ALA A 70 11.88 18.88 8.69
N GLN A 71 12.96 19.07 9.47
CA GLN A 71 13.43 20.40 9.86
C GLN A 71 13.98 21.19 8.67
N ALA A 72 14.73 20.56 7.76
CA ALA A 72 15.24 21.19 6.55
C ALA A 72 14.09 21.67 5.65
N ARG A 73 13.03 20.85 5.48
CA ARG A 73 11.82 21.23 4.76
C ARG A 73 11.10 22.41 5.42
N ALA A 74 10.99 22.41 6.76
CA ALA A 74 10.36 23.52 7.49
C ALA A 74 11.13 24.84 7.30
N ARG A 75 12.48 24.80 7.38
CA ARG A 75 13.33 25.97 7.16
C ARG A 75 13.25 26.48 5.71
N ALA A 76 13.28 25.58 4.73
CA ALA A 76 13.10 25.95 3.32
C ALA A 76 11.74 26.61 3.06
N GLY A 77 10.68 26.11 3.72
CA GLY A 77 9.35 26.73 3.67
C GLY A 77 9.32 28.15 4.25
N GLN A 78 10.04 28.40 5.35
CA GLN A 78 10.13 29.75 5.93
C GLN A 78 10.94 30.71 5.05
N ALA A 79 12.02 30.25 4.43
CA ALA A 79 12.82 31.06 3.51
C ALA A 79 12.09 31.43 2.20
N GLN A 80 11.06 30.68 1.81
CA GLN A 80 10.21 31.00 0.66
C GLN A 80 9.13 32.05 0.96
N LEU A 81 8.86 32.33 2.24
CA LEU A 81 7.84 33.27 2.68
C LEU A 81 8.40 34.65 3.06
N SER A 82 9.72 34.76 3.20
CA SER A 82 10.47 36.00 3.41
C SER A 82 10.98 36.57 2.08
#